data_AF-A0A968ZIL8-F1
#
_entry.id   AF-A0A968ZIL8-F1
#
_cell.length_a   1.000
_cell.length_b   1.000
_cell.length_c   1.000
_cell.angle_alpha   90.00
_cell.angle_beta   90.00
_cell.angle_gamma   90.00
#
_symmetry.space_group_name_H-M   'P 1'
#
loop_
_entity.id
_entity.type
_entity.pdbx_description
1 polymer ?
#
loop_
_entity_poly.entity_id
_entity_poly.type
_entity_poly.pdbx_seq_one_letter_code
_entity_poly.pdbx_strand_id
1 'polypeptide(L)'
;MSTISAGACSGRLPKVLGELVRLYGYDPESKRLFYSSRELSPLEEQLYSINKTGKDKRLLSQGHGQHEAEFSPDFSLWVDYHTSTKEPLRMTLAEADSGRIDTKPGGQCDAQVQIGCLQPKQKELIGLPVSTGDTLLAYLMKPTEMKRKQRYPLLMYVYGGPGVQRVSDAWDGSTQLWFHYLNQLGYVVACVDGRGTGGRGAAFKKQTYGRLGELETADQLAAARQLAQLPYVDPQRIGIVGLELRWLFGLLGTLHRS
;
A
#
# COMPACT_ATOMS: atom_id res chain seq x y z
N MET A 1 0.94 20.76 -28.55
CA MET A 1 1.53 21.40 -27.36
C MET A 1 0.54 22.45 -26.87
N SER A 2 -0.37 22.07 -25.99
CA SER A 2 -1.29 22.97 -25.30
C SER A 2 -0.71 23.27 -23.93
N THR A 3 -0.18 24.48 -23.79
CA THR A 3 0.27 25.07 -22.54
C THR A 3 -0.94 25.24 -21.62
N ILE A 4 -1.03 24.46 -20.55
CA ILE A 4 -1.92 24.73 -19.43
C ILE A 4 -1.37 25.99 -18.76
N SER A 5 -2.09 27.12 -18.86
CA SER A 5 -1.75 28.30 -18.09
C SER A 5 -1.97 27.97 -16.61
N ALA A 6 -0.91 27.99 -15.81
CA ALA A 6 -1.01 27.99 -14.37
C ALA A 6 -1.60 29.34 -13.92
N GLY A 7 -2.92 29.45 -13.98
CA GLY A 7 -3.64 30.51 -13.27
C GLY A 7 -3.36 30.35 -11.78
N ALA A 8 -2.89 31.41 -11.12
CA ALA A 8 -2.56 31.40 -9.71
C ALA A 8 -3.80 30.98 -8.88
N CYS A 9 -3.86 29.72 -8.46
CA CYS A 9 -4.81 29.27 -7.43
C CYS A 9 -4.38 29.84 -6.08
N SER A 10 -4.68 31.11 -5.81
CA SER A 10 -4.56 31.70 -4.47
C SER A 10 -5.78 31.31 -3.63
N GLY A 11 -5.70 30.16 -2.96
CA GLY A 11 -6.70 29.70 -2.01
C GLY A 11 -6.17 28.55 -1.17
N ARG A 12 -6.43 28.56 0.14
CA ARG A 12 -6.04 27.45 1.02
C ARG A 12 -6.90 26.23 0.67
N LEU A 13 -6.26 25.11 0.31
CA LEU A 13 -6.97 23.84 0.17
C LEU A 13 -7.67 23.46 1.48
N PRO A 14 -8.83 22.80 1.43
CA PRO A 14 -9.50 22.32 2.63
C PRO A 14 -8.59 21.37 3.39
N LYS A 15 -8.75 21.33 4.71
CA LYS A 15 -8.01 20.38 5.55
C LYS A 15 -8.49 18.97 5.24
N VAL A 16 -7.63 18.17 4.62
CA VAL A 16 -7.83 16.74 4.40
C VAL A 16 -7.37 15.98 5.65
N LEU A 17 -8.11 14.94 6.03
CA LEU A 17 -7.73 14.04 7.12
C LEU A 17 -6.95 12.85 6.54
N GLY A 18 -6.09 12.26 7.36
CA GLY A 18 -5.14 11.24 6.87
C GLY A 18 -4.09 11.82 5.92
N GLU A 19 -3.32 10.91 5.30
CA GLU A 19 -2.36 11.29 4.26
C GLU A 19 -3.11 11.45 2.93
N LEU A 20 -3.04 12.65 2.35
CA LEU A 20 -3.46 12.90 0.97
C LEU A 20 -2.54 12.14 0.04
N VAL A 21 -3.09 11.25 -0.78
CA VAL A 21 -2.31 10.47 -1.75
C VAL A 21 -2.32 11.15 -3.11
N ARG A 22 -3.50 11.45 -3.64
CA ARG A 22 -3.65 12.08 -4.96
C ARG A 22 -4.72 13.16 -4.94
N LEU A 23 -4.46 14.24 -5.67
CA LEU A 23 -5.45 15.26 -6.01
C LEU A 23 -5.86 15.06 -7.48
N TYR A 24 -7.12 14.72 -7.73
CA TYR A 24 -7.62 14.48 -9.09
C TYR A 24 -8.02 15.78 -9.78
N GLY A 25 -8.58 16.72 -9.03
CA GLY A 25 -8.89 18.05 -9.53
C GLY A 25 -10.11 18.67 -8.87
N TYR A 26 -10.60 19.74 -9.48
CA TYR A 26 -11.74 20.51 -9.01
C TYR A 26 -12.73 20.69 -10.15
N ASP A 27 -13.98 20.33 -9.90
CA ASP A 27 -15.10 20.62 -10.79
C ASP A 27 -15.73 21.97 -10.40
N PRO A 28 -15.69 22.99 -11.29
CA PRO A 28 -16.34 24.28 -11.06
C PRO A 28 -17.87 24.22 -11.00
N GLU A 29 -18.51 23.26 -11.68
CA GLU A 29 -19.97 23.17 -11.77
C GLU A 29 -20.56 22.67 -10.44
N SER A 30 -20.12 21.49 -9.98
CA SER A 30 -20.51 20.95 -8.67
C SER A 30 -19.82 21.66 -7.50
N LYS A 31 -18.77 22.46 -7.77
CA LYS A 31 -17.91 23.13 -6.80
C LYS A 31 -17.20 22.17 -5.84
N ARG A 32 -16.79 20.99 -6.33
CA ARG A 32 -16.18 19.93 -5.54
C ARG A 32 -14.72 19.67 -5.94
N LEU A 33 -13.90 19.39 -4.93
CA LEU A 33 -12.54 18.88 -5.06
C LEU A 33 -12.58 17.36 -4.94
N PHE A 34 -11.94 16.65 -5.85
CA PHE A 34 -11.84 15.19 -5.86
C PHE A 34 -10.41 14.76 -5.50
N TYR A 35 -10.27 13.85 -4.54
CA TYR A 35 -8.97 13.41 -4.04
C TYR A 35 -9.03 12.01 -3.45
N SER A 36 -7.88 11.35 -3.31
CA SER A 36 -7.74 10.12 -2.53
C SER A 36 -6.94 10.36 -1.25
N SER A 37 -7.30 9.66 -0.18
CA SER A 37 -6.57 9.73 1.09
C SER A 37 -6.63 8.45 1.89
N ARG A 38 -5.69 8.31 2.82
CA ARG A 38 -5.64 7.23 3.82
C ARG A 38 -6.27 7.63 5.15
N GLU A 39 -7.43 8.29 5.08
CA GLU A 39 -8.13 8.79 6.26
C GLU A 39 -8.70 7.66 7.13
N LEU A 40 -9.34 6.66 6.52
CA LEU A 40 -9.99 5.58 7.26
C LEU A 40 -8.98 4.61 7.89
N SER A 41 -7.90 4.33 7.18
CA SER A 41 -6.86 3.40 7.59
C SER A 41 -5.56 3.71 6.85
N PRO A 42 -4.39 3.60 7.49
CA PRO A 42 -3.11 3.69 6.79
C PRO A 42 -2.91 2.55 5.77
N LEU A 43 -3.71 1.48 5.85
CA LEU A 43 -3.68 0.35 4.94
C LEU A 43 -4.62 0.51 3.74
N GLU A 44 -5.51 1.51 3.75
CA GLU A 44 -6.54 1.69 2.73
C GLU A 44 -6.43 3.06 2.07
N GLU A 45 -6.59 3.10 0.76
CA GLU A 45 -6.70 4.35 0.01
C GLU A 45 -8.11 4.45 -0.55
N GLN A 46 -8.79 5.55 -0.20
CA GLN A 46 -10.20 5.74 -0.47
C GLN A 46 -10.40 7.05 -1.23
N LEU A 47 -11.44 7.10 -2.05
CA LEU A 47 -11.78 8.23 -2.92
C LEU A 47 -12.79 9.14 -2.23
N TYR A 48 -12.55 10.44 -2.28
CA TYR A 48 -13.37 11.44 -1.63
C TYR A 48 -13.67 12.61 -2.56
N SER A 49 -14.79 13.27 -2.26
CA SER A 49 -15.04 14.63 -2.73
C SER A 49 -15.39 15.56 -1.58
N ILE A 50 -14.98 16.82 -1.67
CA ILE A 50 -15.25 17.83 -0.65
C ILE A 50 -15.46 19.20 -1.28
N ASN A 51 -16.26 20.07 -0.66
CA ASN A 51 -16.36 21.46 -1.09
C ASN A 51 -15.04 22.20 -0.77
N LYS A 52 -14.71 23.26 -1.54
CA LYS A 52 -13.56 24.16 -1.26
C LYS A 52 -13.54 24.73 0.17
N THR A 53 -14.72 24.89 0.78
CA THR A 53 -14.85 25.34 2.18
C THR A 53 -14.50 24.28 3.24
N GLY A 54 -14.28 23.03 2.82
CA GLY A 54 -14.06 21.89 3.72
C GLY A 54 -15.33 21.25 4.26
N LYS A 55 -16.51 21.65 3.77
CA LYS A 55 -17.81 21.08 4.13
C LYS A 55 -18.26 20.01 3.13
N ASP A 56 -19.30 19.27 3.51
CA ASP A 56 -20.00 18.27 2.67
C ASP A 56 -19.06 17.23 2.04
N LYS A 57 -18.13 16.72 2.85
CA LYS A 57 -17.24 15.63 2.45
C LYS A 57 -18.06 14.37 2.18
N ARG A 58 -17.78 13.70 1.07
CA ARG A 58 -18.38 12.42 0.66
C ARG A 58 -17.29 11.40 0.39
N LEU A 59 -17.48 10.18 0.89
CA LEU A 59 -16.74 8.98 0.46
C LEU A 59 -17.39 8.51 -0.86
N LEU A 60 -16.58 8.30 -1.90
CA LEU A 60 -17.02 7.92 -3.23
C LEU A 60 -16.82 6.43 -3.51
N SER A 61 -15.68 5.89 -3.07
CA SER A 61 -15.34 4.47 -3.20
C SER A 61 -16.22 3.60 -2.29
N GLN A 62 -16.39 2.33 -2.68
CA GLN A 62 -17.12 1.33 -1.91
C GLN A 62 -16.24 0.11 -1.66
N GLY A 63 -16.21 -0.35 -0.41
CA GLY A 63 -15.42 -1.49 0.02
C GLY A 63 -14.06 -1.10 0.62
N HIS A 64 -13.38 -2.10 1.15
CA HIS A 64 -12.03 -1.97 1.68
C HIS A 64 -10.99 -2.19 0.58
N GLY A 65 -9.84 -1.57 0.71
CA GLY A 65 -8.70 -1.82 -0.17
C GLY A 65 -8.01 -0.54 -0.63
N GLN A 66 -7.40 -0.61 -1.81
CA GLN A 66 -6.91 0.55 -2.54
C GLN A 66 -7.87 0.89 -3.67
N HIS A 67 -8.21 2.17 -3.77
CA HIS A 67 -8.97 2.75 -4.86
C HIS A 67 -8.15 3.85 -5.52
N GLU A 68 -7.92 3.72 -6.82
CA GLU A 68 -7.38 4.78 -7.67
C GLU A 68 -8.44 5.17 -8.70
N ALA A 69 -8.54 6.45 -9.06
CA ALA A 69 -9.55 6.93 -9.99
C ALA A 69 -8.97 7.62 -11.21
N GLU A 70 -9.67 7.52 -12.32
CA GLU A 70 -9.48 8.38 -13.48
C GLU A 70 -10.81 9.07 -13.80
N PHE A 71 -10.82 10.40 -13.78
CA PHE A 71 -12.01 11.22 -14.02
C PHE A 71 -12.06 11.69 -15.47
N SER A 72 -13.26 11.77 -16.03
CA SER A 72 -13.49 12.48 -17.30
C SER A 72 -13.13 13.97 -17.14
N PRO A 73 -12.80 14.68 -18.23
CA PRO A 73 -12.39 16.10 -18.15
C PRO A 73 -13.43 17.03 -17.48
N ASP A 74 -14.71 16.68 -17.59
CA ASP A 74 -15.86 17.38 -17.01
C ASP A 74 -16.30 16.81 -15.65
N PHE A 75 -15.57 15.83 -15.10
CA PHE A 75 -15.90 15.13 -13.85
C PHE A 75 -17.29 14.48 -13.81
N SER A 76 -17.98 14.26 -14.94
CA SER A 76 -19.28 13.60 -14.96
C SER A 76 -19.18 12.08 -14.79
N LEU A 77 -18.06 11.49 -15.21
CA LEU A 77 -17.76 10.07 -15.14
C LEU A 77 -16.39 9.83 -14.51
N TRP A 78 -16.22 8.65 -13.91
CA TRP A 78 -14.92 8.20 -13.43
C TRP A 78 -14.80 6.68 -13.45
N VAL A 79 -13.57 6.20 -13.63
CA VAL A 79 -13.23 4.77 -13.51
C VAL A 79 -12.56 4.54 -12.16
N ASP A 80 -13.11 3.61 -11.38
CA ASP A 80 -12.50 3.07 -10.15
C ASP A 80 -11.60 1.89 -10.49
N TYR A 81 -10.34 1.97 -10.08
CA TYR A 81 -9.36 0.90 -10.09
C TYR A 81 -9.22 0.38 -8.65
N HIS A 82 -9.95 -0.68 -8.34
CA HIS A 82 -10.02 -1.25 -6.99
C HIS A 82 -9.19 -2.52 -6.87
N THR A 83 -8.45 -2.67 -5.78
CA THR A 83 -7.82 -3.93 -5.39
C THR A 83 -7.79 -4.10 -3.89
N SER A 84 -7.74 -5.35 -3.41
CA SER A 84 -7.52 -5.68 -2.01
C SER A 84 -6.57 -6.87 -1.87
N THR A 85 -6.20 -7.21 -0.64
CA THR A 85 -5.50 -8.47 -0.34
C THR A 85 -6.25 -9.72 -0.77
N LYS A 86 -7.57 -9.60 -0.99
CA LYS A 86 -8.47 -10.70 -1.34
C LYS A 86 -8.79 -10.74 -2.83
N GLU A 87 -8.75 -9.59 -3.50
CA GLU A 87 -9.24 -9.42 -4.85
C GLU A 87 -8.18 -8.73 -5.73
N PRO A 88 -7.84 -9.33 -6.89
CA PRO A 88 -7.01 -8.64 -7.88
C PRO A 88 -7.73 -7.40 -8.41
N LEU A 89 -7.02 -6.62 -9.23
CA LEU A 89 -7.54 -5.38 -9.81
C LEU A 89 -8.91 -5.59 -10.48
N ARG A 90 -9.90 -4.80 -10.05
CA ARG A 90 -11.22 -4.66 -10.65
C ARG A 90 -11.39 -3.23 -11.15
N MET A 91 -11.97 -3.08 -12.33
CA MET A 91 -12.28 -1.77 -12.91
C MET A 91 -13.79 -1.57 -12.95
N THR A 92 -14.26 -0.42 -12.45
CA THR A 92 -15.70 -0.08 -12.45
C THR A 92 -15.90 1.33 -12.97
N LEU A 93 -16.83 1.54 -13.89
CA LEU A 93 -17.25 2.87 -14.32
C LEU A 93 -18.35 3.40 -13.38
N ALA A 94 -18.25 4.66 -12.97
CA ALA A 94 -19.21 5.30 -12.08
C ALA A 94 -19.53 6.73 -12.53
N GLU A 95 -20.75 7.18 -12.22
CA GLU A 95 -21.22 8.55 -12.46
C GLU A 95 -20.97 9.41 -11.21
N ALA A 96 -20.68 10.69 -11.42
CA ALA A 96 -20.21 11.57 -10.34
C ALA A 96 -21.29 12.04 -9.35
N ASP A 97 -22.56 12.10 -9.76
CA ASP A 97 -23.57 12.88 -9.01
C ASP A 97 -24.53 12.05 -8.16
N SER A 98 -24.54 10.72 -8.30
CA SER A 98 -25.54 9.89 -7.64
C SER A 98 -25.02 9.10 -6.43
N GLY A 99 -23.69 8.94 -6.29
CA GLY A 99 -23.15 7.85 -5.45
C GLY A 99 -23.66 6.46 -5.87
N ARG A 100 -24.40 6.37 -6.99
CA ARG A 100 -24.73 5.12 -7.65
C ARG A 100 -23.55 4.83 -8.53
N ILE A 101 -22.76 3.87 -8.07
CA ILE A 101 -21.99 3.04 -8.97
C ILE A 101 -23.04 2.38 -9.87
N ASP A 102 -23.29 2.93 -11.05
CA ASP A 102 -24.04 2.21 -12.08
C ASP A 102 -23.07 1.15 -12.58
N THR A 103 -23.03 0.01 -11.87
CA THR A 103 -22.47 -1.24 -12.40
C THR A 103 -23.38 -1.69 -13.53
N LYS A 104 -23.55 -0.90 -14.59
CA LYS A 104 -23.94 -1.46 -15.87
C LYS A 104 -22.77 -2.36 -16.27
N PRO A 105 -22.99 -3.67 -16.48
CA PRO A 105 -21.98 -4.55 -17.03
C PRO A 105 -21.81 -4.20 -18.52
N GLY A 106 -21.36 -2.99 -18.82
CA GLY A 106 -20.82 -2.60 -20.12
C GLY A 106 -19.38 -3.09 -20.21
N GLY A 107 -19.22 -4.41 -20.09
CA GLY A 107 -17.93 -5.07 -19.97
C GLY A 107 -17.33 -4.93 -18.58
N GLN A 108 -17.70 -5.82 -17.66
CA GLN A 108 -16.65 -6.36 -16.79
C GLN A 108 -15.59 -6.88 -17.77
N CYS A 109 -14.52 -6.12 -17.97
CA CYS A 109 -13.25 -6.76 -18.26
C CYS A 109 -12.90 -7.49 -16.96
N ASP A 110 -13.53 -8.64 -16.75
CA ASP A 110 -13.07 -9.68 -15.85
C ASP A 110 -11.75 -10.17 -16.48
N ALA A 111 -10.72 -9.32 -16.41
CA ALA A 111 -9.35 -9.77 -16.31
C ALA A 111 -9.19 -10.38 -14.90
N GLN A 112 -10.07 -11.32 -14.55
CA GLN A 112 -9.74 -12.37 -13.61
C GLN A 112 -8.63 -13.15 -14.31
N VAL A 113 -7.39 -12.69 -14.14
CA VAL A 113 -6.22 -13.53 -14.35
C VAL A 113 -6.58 -14.83 -13.65
N GLN A 114 -6.54 -15.96 -14.38
CA GLN A 114 -6.86 -17.27 -13.82
C GLN A 114 -5.77 -17.66 -12.80
N ILE A 115 -5.79 -17.02 -11.64
CA ILE A 115 -4.91 -17.24 -10.49
C ILE A 115 -5.34 -18.52 -9.75
N GLY A 116 -6.46 -19.14 -10.14
CA GLY A 116 -7.01 -20.35 -9.50
C GLY A 116 -5.99 -21.48 -9.34
N CYS A 117 -5.06 -21.64 -10.29
CA CYS A 117 -3.98 -22.64 -10.20
C CYS A 117 -3.00 -22.40 -9.04
N LEU A 118 -2.88 -21.16 -8.54
CA LEU A 118 -1.93 -20.80 -7.48
C LEU A 118 -2.46 -21.06 -6.07
N GLN A 119 -3.78 -21.29 -5.91
CA GLN A 119 -4.45 -21.38 -4.60
C GLN A 119 -3.94 -20.30 -3.62
N PRO A 120 -4.00 -19.01 -4.01
CA PRO A 120 -3.31 -17.95 -3.30
C PRO A 120 -3.80 -17.86 -1.85
N LYS A 121 -2.89 -18.05 -0.89
CA LYS A 121 -3.14 -17.64 0.50
C LYS A 121 -3.09 -16.12 0.55
N GLN A 122 -4.13 -15.52 1.14
CA GLN A 122 -4.24 -14.07 1.30
C GLN A 122 -3.12 -13.55 2.20
N LYS A 123 -2.72 -12.30 1.97
CA LYS A 123 -1.85 -11.57 2.89
C LYS A 123 -2.58 -11.40 4.23
N GLU A 124 -1.93 -11.78 5.31
CA GLU A 124 -2.37 -11.47 6.67
C GLU A 124 -1.70 -10.17 7.10
N LEU A 125 -2.46 -9.08 7.13
CA LEU A 125 -1.97 -7.77 7.59
C LEU A 125 -1.87 -7.78 9.12
N ILE A 126 -0.71 -7.41 9.65
CA ILE A 126 -0.41 -7.41 11.09
C ILE A 126 0.34 -6.14 11.49
N GLY A 127 0.33 -5.85 12.80
CA GLY A 127 1.18 -4.82 13.41
C GLY A 127 2.29 -5.47 14.23
N LEU A 128 3.52 -4.96 14.09
CA LEU A 128 4.69 -5.39 14.88
C LEU A 128 5.14 -4.23 15.79
N PRO A 129 4.84 -4.26 17.10
CA PRO A 129 5.27 -3.21 18.01
C PRO A 129 6.80 -3.20 18.15
N VAL A 130 7.42 -2.03 18.19
CA VAL A 130 8.86 -1.87 18.44
C VAL A 130 9.11 -1.07 19.71
N SER A 131 10.29 -1.26 20.29
CA SER A 131 10.68 -0.68 21.59
C SER A 131 10.57 0.85 21.68
N THR A 132 10.53 1.55 20.56
CA THR A 132 10.38 3.01 20.49
C THR A 132 8.93 3.49 20.62
N GLY A 133 7.97 2.58 20.81
CA GLY A 133 6.54 2.89 20.94
C GLY A 133 5.78 2.93 19.61
N ASP A 134 6.48 2.81 18.48
CA ASP A 134 5.86 2.67 17.16
C ASP A 134 5.37 1.23 16.94
N THR A 135 4.33 1.08 16.11
CA THR A 135 3.94 -0.21 15.53
C THR A 135 4.23 -0.19 14.04
N LEU A 136 5.03 -1.13 13.57
CA LEU A 136 5.35 -1.31 12.15
C LEU A 136 4.21 -2.07 11.47
N LEU A 137 3.83 -1.64 10.27
CA LEU A 137 2.85 -2.38 9.47
C LEU A 137 3.59 -3.53 8.76
N ALA A 138 3.02 -4.73 8.82
CA ALA A 138 3.58 -5.89 8.13
C ALA A 138 2.48 -6.72 7.47
N TYR A 139 2.88 -7.56 6.51
CA TYR A 139 2.03 -8.66 6.06
C TYR A 139 2.77 -9.99 6.11
N LEU A 140 2.01 -11.07 6.26
CA LEU A 140 2.49 -12.45 6.14
C LEU A 140 1.75 -13.19 5.04
N MET A 141 2.51 -13.96 4.26
CA MET A 141 1.97 -14.96 3.34
C MET A 141 2.53 -16.32 3.75
N LYS A 142 1.63 -17.24 4.08
CA LYS A 142 1.96 -18.56 4.62
C LYS A 142 2.06 -19.59 3.50
N PRO A 143 2.83 -20.70 3.70
CA PRO A 143 2.80 -21.82 2.78
C PRO A 143 1.39 -22.29 2.45
N THR A 144 1.17 -22.69 1.19
CA THR A 144 -0.15 -23.13 0.70
C THR A 144 -0.68 -24.30 1.52
N GLU A 145 0.22 -25.23 1.87
CA GLU A 145 -0.05 -26.39 2.71
C GLU A 145 0.84 -26.40 3.95
N MET A 146 0.27 -26.03 5.10
CA MET A 146 0.98 -26.11 6.38
C MET A 146 0.69 -27.42 7.11
N LYS A 147 1.75 -28.12 7.52
CA LYS A 147 1.71 -29.31 8.35
C LYS A 147 1.82 -28.93 9.82
N ARG A 148 1.07 -29.61 10.68
CA ARG A 148 1.13 -29.39 12.13
C ARG A 148 2.54 -29.68 12.65
N LYS A 149 3.02 -28.85 13.59
CA LYS A 149 4.34 -28.97 14.24
C LYS A 149 5.55 -28.83 13.30
N GLN A 150 5.36 -28.44 12.04
CA GLN A 150 6.45 -28.13 11.14
C GLN A 150 6.82 -26.64 11.21
N ARG A 151 8.13 -26.35 11.11
CA ARG A 151 8.67 -24.99 10.96
C ARG A 151 9.18 -24.76 9.55
N TYR A 152 8.96 -23.54 9.07
CA TYR A 152 9.19 -23.14 7.68
C TYR A 152 10.23 -22.03 7.61
N PRO A 153 11.08 -22.00 6.56
CA PRO A 153 11.97 -20.88 6.32
C PRO A 153 11.17 -19.60 6.09
N LEU A 154 11.69 -18.48 6.60
CA LEU A 154 11.11 -17.16 6.42
C LEU A 154 11.94 -16.36 5.41
N LEU A 155 11.27 -15.80 4.40
CA LEU A 155 11.83 -14.79 3.52
C LEU A 155 11.21 -13.43 3.84
N MET A 156 12.03 -12.49 4.31
CA MET A 156 11.64 -11.11 4.48
C MET A 156 11.92 -10.34 3.18
N TYR A 157 10.86 -9.85 2.54
CA TYR A 157 10.93 -8.95 1.41
C TYR A 157 10.92 -7.50 1.90
N VAL A 158 11.93 -6.73 1.51
CA VAL A 158 12.11 -5.35 1.97
C VAL A 158 12.26 -4.40 0.79
N TYR A 159 11.47 -3.34 0.81
CA TYR A 159 11.76 -2.12 0.05
C TYR A 159 12.38 -1.07 0.99
N GLY A 160 11.64 -0.63 2.01
CA GLY A 160 12.15 0.19 3.11
C GLY A 160 12.51 1.64 2.75
N GLY A 161 12.38 2.04 1.48
CA GLY A 161 12.71 3.39 1.03
C GLY A 161 11.76 4.47 1.56
N PRO A 162 12.25 5.70 1.81
CA PRO A 162 11.44 6.79 2.34
C PRO A 162 10.21 7.11 1.48
N GLY A 163 9.05 7.21 2.13
CA GLY A 163 7.79 7.60 1.49
C GLY A 163 7.14 6.54 0.60
N VAL A 164 7.75 5.37 0.44
CA VAL A 164 7.13 4.23 -0.24
C VAL A 164 6.50 3.31 0.80
N GLN A 165 5.30 2.83 0.50
CA GLN A 165 4.57 1.86 1.32
C GLN A 165 4.41 0.56 0.52
N ARG A 166 4.62 -0.59 1.15
CA ARG A 166 4.42 -1.92 0.56
C ARG A 166 3.38 -2.75 1.31
N VAL A 167 3.05 -2.36 2.52
CA VAL A 167 2.05 -3.02 3.36
C VAL A 167 0.77 -2.20 3.30
N SER A 168 -0.14 -2.62 2.43
CA SER A 168 -1.47 -2.05 2.25
C SER A 168 -2.47 -3.17 1.95
N ASP A 169 -3.76 -2.88 2.08
CA ASP A 169 -4.82 -3.78 1.65
C ASP A 169 -4.92 -3.78 0.11
N ALA A 170 -3.97 -4.45 -0.56
CA ALA A 170 -3.82 -4.44 -2.01
C ALA A 170 -3.26 -5.77 -2.53
N TRP A 171 -3.49 -6.06 -3.81
CA TRP A 171 -2.81 -7.10 -4.56
C TRP A 171 -1.52 -6.55 -5.22
N ASP A 172 -0.34 -7.15 -4.96
CA ASP A 172 0.96 -6.62 -5.46
C ASP A 172 1.36 -7.19 -6.84
N GLY A 173 0.37 -7.49 -7.69
CA GLY A 173 0.58 -7.93 -9.07
C GLY A 173 1.62 -9.06 -9.21
N SER A 174 2.64 -8.84 -10.06
CA SER A 174 3.69 -9.82 -10.36
C SER A 174 4.59 -10.17 -9.17
N THR A 175 4.82 -9.23 -8.25
CA THR A 175 5.63 -9.49 -7.05
C THR A 175 4.90 -10.50 -6.15
N GLN A 176 3.58 -10.35 -6.03
CA GLN A 176 2.75 -11.30 -5.28
C GLN A 176 2.70 -12.69 -5.93
N LEU A 177 2.75 -12.79 -7.26
CA LEU A 177 2.83 -14.08 -7.95
C LEU A 177 4.13 -14.84 -7.59
N TRP A 178 5.25 -14.14 -7.48
CA TRP A 178 6.50 -14.74 -7.00
C TRP A 178 6.40 -15.20 -5.54
N PHE A 179 5.75 -14.43 -4.67
CA PHE A 179 5.50 -14.87 -3.29
C PHE A 179 4.62 -16.10 -3.22
N HIS A 180 3.56 -16.18 -4.04
CA HIS A 180 2.73 -17.38 -4.12
C HIS A 180 3.55 -18.61 -4.55
N TYR A 181 4.45 -18.48 -5.52
CA TYR A 181 5.38 -19.54 -5.88
C TYR A 181 6.26 -19.97 -4.69
N LEU A 182 6.83 -19.01 -3.95
CA LEU A 182 7.61 -19.31 -2.74
C LEU A 182 6.78 -20.01 -1.65
N ASN A 183 5.51 -19.61 -1.48
CA ASN A 183 4.60 -20.27 -0.53
C ASN A 183 4.31 -21.73 -0.95
N GLN A 184 4.22 -22.03 -2.24
CA GLN A 184 4.12 -23.41 -2.73
C GLN A 184 5.39 -24.23 -2.44
N LEU A 185 6.56 -23.58 -2.46
CA LEU A 185 7.83 -24.19 -2.07
C LEU A 185 8.03 -24.30 -0.54
N GLY A 186 7.05 -23.87 0.26
CA GLY A 186 7.10 -23.97 1.72
C GLY A 186 7.77 -22.79 2.44
N TYR A 187 7.93 -21.64 1.79
CA TYR A 187 8.43 -20.44 2.48
C TYR A 187 7.27 -19.66 3.12
N VAL A 188 7.51 -19.13 4.30
CA VAL A 188 6.76 -17.97 4.82
C VAL A 188 7.38 -16.74 4.17
N VAL A 189 6.55 -15.85 3.64
CA VAL A 189 7.00 -14.55 3.13
C VAL A 189 6.45 -13.46 4.04
N ALA A 190 7.30 -12.52 4.43
CA ALA A 190 6.90 -11.34 5.18
C ALA A 190 7.37 -10.07 4.49
N CYS A 191 6.61 -8.99 4.60
CA CYS A 191 7.06 -7.64 4.27
C CYS A 191 6.72 -6.73 5.44
N VAL A 192 7.61 -5.77 5.71
CA VAL A 192 7.50 -4.89 6.86
C VAL A 192 7.81 -3.47 6.41
N ASP A 193 6.83 -2.58 6.58
CA ASP A 193 7.00 -1.15 6.42
C ASP A 193 7.54 -0.55 7.72
N GLY A 194 8.87 -0.40 7.72
CA GLY A 194 9.63 0.26 8.79
C GLY A 194 9.38 1.77 8.86
N ARG A 195 9.97 2.41 9.86
CA ARG A 195 9.97 3.88 10.00
C ARG A 195 10.59 4.54 8.76
N GLY A 196 10.04 5.69 8.37
CA GLY A 196 10.39 6.38 7.13
C GLY A 196 9.53 6.03 5.91
N THR A 197 8.81 4.90 5.93
CA THR A 197 7.86 4.54 4.85
C THR A 197 6.64 5.47 4.77
N GLY A 198 5.90 5.39 3.66
CA GLY A 198 4.72 6.20 3.39
C GLY A 198 3.44 5.71 4.08
N GLY A 199 2.32 6.41 3.87
CA GLY A 199 0.98 6.01 4.32
C GLY A 199 0.67 6.28 5.79
N ARG A 200 1.60 6.92 6.51
CA ARG A 200 1.51 7.18 7.95
C ARG A 200 1.77 8.64 8.31
N GLY A 201 1.69 9.51 7.30
CA GLY A 201 1.86 10.95 7.46
C GLY A 201 3.32 11.39 7.64
N ALA A 202 3.51 12.71 7.62
CA ALA A 202 4.83 13.31 7.53
C ALA A 202 5.73 13.04 8.77
N ALA A 203 5.15 12.90 9.96
CA ALA A 203 5.91 12.65 11.17
C ALA A 203 6.63 11.29 11.12
N PHE A 204 5.92 10.24 10.72
CA PHE A 204 6.47 8.89 10.56
C PHE A 204 7.49 8.84 9.41
N LYS A 205 7.14 9.42 8.25
CA LYS A 205 8.02 9.48 7.06
C LYS A 205 9.35 10.19 7.34
N LYS A 206 9.34 11.22 8.19
CA LYS A 206 10.55 12.04 8.47
C LYS A 206 11.45 11.47 9.57
N GLN A 207 11.09 10.35 10.21
CA GLN A 207 11.94 9.77 11.26
C GLN A 207 13.34 9.38 10.76
N THR A 208 13.47 8.99 9.48
CA THR A 208 14.75 8.62 8.86
C THR A 208 15.48 9.81 8.20
N TYR A 209 14.92 11.02 8.31
CA TYR A 209 15.51 12.22 7.70
C TYR A 209 16.92 12.49 8.26
N GLY A 210 17.91 12.55 7.37
CA GLY A 210 19.31 12.75 7.73
C GLY A 210 20.00 11.56 8.38
N ARG A 211 19.33 10.39 8.49
CA ARG A 211 19.82 9.18 9.17
C ARG A 211 19.42 7.89 8.44
N LEU A 212 19.46 7.91 7.11
CA LEU A 212 19.04 6.79 6.28
C LEU A 212 19.90 5.56 6.58
N GLY A 213 19.23 4.43 6.80
CA GLY A 213 19.81 3.11 7.01
C GLY A 213 20.02 2.70 8.47
N GLU A 214 19.82 3.61 9.42
CA GLU A 214 19.89 3.28 10.84
C GLU A 214 18.57 2.68 11.34
N LEU A 215 17.48 3.45 11.27
CA LEU A 215 16.19 3.05 11.83
C LEU A 215 15.54 1.96 10.98
N GLU A 216 15.70 2.02 9.66
CA GLU A 216 15.19 1.03 8.72
C GLU A 216 15.79 -0.35 9.03
N THR A 217 17.11 -0.42 9.23
CA THR A 217 17.80 -1.67 9.58
C THR A 217 17.37 -2.18 10.95
N ALA A 218 17.27 -1.29 11.94
CA ALA A 218 16.84 -1.65 13.28
C ALA A 218 15.41 -2.22 13.29
N ASP A 219 14.52 -1.66 12.48
CA ASP A 219 13.14 -2.09 12.33
C ASP A 219 13.04 -3.47 11.67
N GLN A 220 13.80 -3.71 10.60
CA GLN A 220 13.84 -5.04 9.98
C GLN A 220 14.42 -6.10 10.93
N LEU A 221 15.45 -5.77 11.71
CA LEU A 221 16.00 -6.67 12.72
C LEU A 221 14.99 -6.97 13.84
N ALA A 222 14.28 -5.95 14.33
CA ALA A 222 13.25 -6.11 15.34
C ALA A 222 12.08 -6.96 14.82
N ALA A 223 11.67 -6.74 13.57
CA ALA A 223 10.64 -7.54 12.92
C ALA A 223 11.10 -8.99 12.74
N ALA A 224 12.32 -9.22 12.26
CA ALA A 224 12.88 -10.57 12.12
C ALA A 224 12.84 -11.34 13.45
N ARG A 225 13.23 -10.69 14.56
CA ARG A 225 13.20 -11.27 15.91
C ARG A 225 11.78 -11.61 16.39
N GLN A 226 10.80 -10.78 16.10
CA GLN A 226 9.40 -11.04 16.45
C GLN A 226 8.80 -12.15 15.59
N LEU A 227 9.03 -12.12 14.27
CA LEU A 227 8.55 -13.13 13.34
C LEU A 227 9.19 -14.50 13.60
N ALA A 228 10.44 -14.54 14.05
CA ALA A 228 11.13 -15.76 14.49
C ALA A 228 10.44 -16.48 15.66
N GLN A 229 9.59 -15.79 16.43
CA GLN A 229 8.85 -16.35 17.56
C GLN A 229 7.54 -17.01 17.12
N LEU A 230 7.11 -16.81 15.87
CA LEU A 230 5.91 -17.45 15.35
C LEU A 230 6.10 -18.98 15.36
N PRO A 231 5.11 -19.77 15.82
CA PRO A 231 5.29 -21.19 16.09
C PRO A 231 5.63 -22.03 14.85
N TYR A 232 5.35 -21.50 13.66
CA TYR A 232 5.60 -22.12 12.36
C TYR A 232 6.82 -21.55 11.63
N VAL A 233 7.52 -20.55 12.18
CA VAL A 233 8.75 -20.00 11.59
C VAL A 233 9.96 -20.73 12.15
N ASP A 234 10.93 -21.03 11.29
CA ASP A 234 12.22 -21.56 11.68
C ASP A 234 13.22 -20.42 11.94
N PRO A 235 13.62 -20.16 13.20
CA PRO A 235 14.52 -19.05 13.53
C PRO A 235 15.92 -19.20 12.95
N GLN A 236 16.33 -20.40 12.53
CA GLN A 236 17.64 -20.65 11.92
C GLN A 236 17.64 -20.42 10.40
N ARG A 237 16.46 -20.25 9.78
CA ARG A 237 16.30 -20.11 8.33
C ARG A 237 15.51 -18.86 7.99
N ILE A 238 16.10 -17.70 8.28
CA ILE A 238 15.55 -16.38 7.93
C ILE A 238 16.45 -15.74 6.87
N GLY A 239 15.90 -15.54 5.68
CA GLY A 239 16.53 -14.79 4.59
C GLY A 239 15.88 -13.43 4.42
N ILE A 240 16.63 -12.47 3.89
CA ILE A 240 16.15 -11.13 3.54
C ILE A 240 16.51 -10.82 2.08
N VAL A 241 15.57 -10.24 1.33
CA VAL A 241 15.75 -9.85 -0.06
C VAL A 241 15.02 -8.55 -0.33
N GLY A 242 15.56 -7.72 -1.21
CA GLY A 242 14.98 -6.41 -1.51
C GLY A 242 15.52 -5.84 -2.80
N LEU A 243 14.65 -5.24 -3.61
CA LEU A 243 15.01 -4.65 -4.90
C LEU A 243 15.97 -3.46 -4.75
N GLU A 244 15.90 -2.71 -3.64
CA GLU A 244 16.74 -1.54 -3.37
C GLU A 244 17.74 -1.71 -2.21
N LEU A 245 17.81 -2.89 -1.58
CA LEU A 245 18.88 -3.22 -0.62
C LEU A 245 20.29 -3.09 -1.21
N ARG A 246 20.41 -3.00 -2.54
CA ARG A 246 21.66 -2.68 -3.24
C ARG A 246 22.23 -1.31 -2.86
N TRP A 247 21.39 -0.31 -2.57
CA TRP A 247 21.86 1.03 -2.13
C TRP A 247 22.30 1.02 -0.66
N LEU A 248 21.60 0.27 0.19
CA LEU A 248 21.88 0.19 1.63
C LEU A 248 23.19 -0.55 1.93
N PHE A 249 23.43 -1.69 1.29
CA PHE A 249 24.68 -2.43 1.47
C PHE A 249 25.87 -1.81 0.72
N GLY A 250 25.64 -1.05 -0.36
CA GLY A 250 26.69 -0.28 -1.03
C GLY A 250 27.30 0.81 -0.11
N LEU A 251 26.47 1.45 0.72
CA LEU A 251 26.88 2.44 1.71
C LEU A 251 27.54 1.80 2.95
N LEU A 252 27.02 0.68 3.45
CA LEU A 252 27.66 -0.05 4.55
C LEU A 252 29.01 -0.66 4.15
N GLY A 253 29.16 -1.10 2.89
CA GLY A 253 30.43 -1.61 2.36
C GLY A 253 31.52 -0.55 2.16
N THR A 254 31.15 0.72 2.01
CA THR A 254 32.11 1.84 1.85
C THR A 254 32.51 2.47 3.19
N LEU A 255 31.66 2.39 4.22
CA LEU A 255 31.93 2.96 5.55
C LEU A 255 32.67 2.02 6.52
N HIS A 256 32.82 0.72 6.19
CA HIS A 256 33.63 -0.23 6.97
C HIS A 256 35.06 -0.42 6.44
N ARG A 257 35.54 0.48 5.56
CA ARG A 257 36.90 0.44 4.97
C ARG A 257 37.70 1.75 5.12
N SER A 258 37.39 2.58 6.11
CA SER A 258 38.19 3.75 6.47
C SER A 258 38.46 3.80 7.96
#